data_AF-A0A7J8NR90-F1
#
_entry.id   AF-A0A7J8NR90-F1
#
_cell.length_a   1.000
_cell.length_b   1.000
_cell.length_c   1.000
_cell.angle_alpha   90.00
_cell.angle_beta   90.00
_cell.angle_gamma   90.00
#
_symmetry.space_group_name_H-M   'P 1'
#
loop_
_entity.id
_entity.type
_entity.pdbx_description
1 polymer ?
#
loop_
_entity_poly.entity_id
_entity_poly.type
_entity_poly.pdbx_seq_one_letter_code
_entity_poly.pdbx_strand_id
1 'polypeptide(L)'
;MAAAFVSFKTRWGAAVCAQTQQCRNPTIWLTEWAPEPRDVYWENLSIPFVFLTIRRLIVAVAFFFLTFFFVIPIAIVQSLANIESIEKALPFLKPIIEVIPKTIGASIPMKATFFITYIMVDGWAGVAAEILRLKPLIIYHLKNFFLVKTEKDREEAMDPGTIGFNTGEPQIQLYFLLGLVYAIVTPILLPFVIVFFALAYVVFRHQVR
;
A
#
# COMPACT_ATOMS: atom_id res chain seq x y z
N MET A 1 -23.27 7.32 -23.12
CA MET A 1 -22.94 7.51 -21.68
C MET A 1 -24.25 7.54 -20.92
N ALA A 2 -24.45 6.65 -19.95
CA ALA A 2 -25.68 6.54 -19.17
C ALA A 2 -25.36 6.77 -17.68
N ALA A 3 -24.83 7.95 -17.37
CA ALA A 3 -24.51 8.40 -16.02
C ALA A 3 -24.82 9.90 -15.93
N ALA A 4 -25.27 10.37 -14.76
CA ALA A 4 -25.62 11.77 -14.53
C ALA A 4 -25.44 12.13 -13.05
N PHE A 5 -25.16 13.41 -12.79
CA PHE A 5 -25.19 13.96 -11.44
C PHE A 5 -26.57 14.52 -11.14
N VAL A 6 -27.14 14.14 -9.99
CA VAL A 6 -28.47 14.57 -9.55
C VAL A 6 -28.34 15.34 -8.25
N SER A 7 -28.86 16.57 -8.24
CA SER A 7 -28.83 17.46 -7.07
C SER A 7 -30.21 17.59 -6.44
N PHE A 8 -30.24 17.62 -5.10
CA PHE A 8 -31.46 17.78 -4.32
C PHE A 8 -31.46 19.10 -3.54
N LYS A 9 -32.65 19.63 -3.23
CA LYS A 9 -32.78 20.83 -2.40
C LYS A 9 -32.30 20.63 -0.96
N THR A 10 -32.38 19.39 -0.45
CA THR A 10 -31.99 19.04 0.92
C THR A 10 -31.00 17.89 0.94
N ARG A 11 -30.09 17.91 1.91
CA ARG A 11 -29.13 16.82 2.15
C ARG A 11 -29.83 15.50 2.47
N TRP A 12 -30.93 15.57 3.21
CA TRP A 12 -31.74 14.41 3.56
C TRP A 12 -32.34 13.74 2.32
N GLY A 13 -32.87 14.52 1.36
CA GLY A 13 -33.39 13.96 0.11
C GLY A 13 -32.32 13.24 -0.72
N ALA A 14 -31.12 13.83 -0.80
CA ALA A 14 -29.98 13.17 -1.44
C ALA A 14 -29.58 11.86 -0.74
N ALA A 15 -29.59 11.85 0.60
CA ALA A 15 -29.27 10.66 1.40
C ALA A 15 -30.24 9.52 1.19
N VAL A 16 -31.54 9.82 1.18
CA VAL A 16 -32.59 8.82 0.90
C VAL A 16 -32.44 8.26 -0.51
N CYS A 17 -32.17 9.11 -1.51
CA CYS A 17 -31.93 8.66 -2.88
C CYS A 17 -30.72 7.70 -2.97
N ALA A 18 -29.57 8.09 -2.42
CA ALA A 18 -28.33 7.31 -2.52
C ALA A 18 -28.38 5.95 -1.80
N GLN A 19 -29.27 5.79 -0.81
CA GLN A 19 -29.35 4.57 0.02
C GLN A 19 -30.49 3.62 -0.39
N THR A 20 -31.37 4.03 -1.31
CA THR A 20 -32.57 3.24 -1.67
C THR A 20 -32.47 2.65 -3.07
N GLN A 21 -33.05 1.45 -3.23
CA GLN A 21 -33.17 0.81 -4.53
C GLN A 21 -34.25 1.52 -5.35
N GLN A 22 -33.87 2.14 -6.48
CA GLN A 22 -34.79 2.98 -7.27
C GLN A 22 -35.74 2.18 -8.16
N CYS A 23 -35.34 0.98 -8.59
CA CYS A 23 -36.16 0.16 -9.49
C CYS A 23 -36.06 -1.34 -9.17
N ARG A 24 -36.99 -2.15 -9.69
CA ARG A 24 -37.03 -3.61 -9.44
C ARG A 24 -35.74 -4.33 -9.84
N ASN A 25 -35.05 -3.85 -10.88
CA ASN A 25 -33.78 -4.43 -11.33
C ASN A 25 -32.60 -3.77 -10.60
N PRO A 26 -31.78 -4.52 -9.83
CA PRO A 26 -30.66 -3.96 -9.07
C PRO A 26 -29.51 -3.41 -9.92
N THR A 27 -29.46 -3.68 -11.24
CA THR A 27 -28.35 -3.21 -12.10
C THR A 27 -28.64 -1.92 -12.85
N ILE A 28 -29.85 -1.37 -12.71
CA ILE A 28 -30.29 -0.16 -13.41
C ILE A 28 -30.61 0.91 -12.35
N TRP A 29 -30.34 2.18 -12.67
CA TRP A 29 -30.51 3.30 -11.75
C TRP A 29 -29.75 3.09 -10.43
N LEU A 30 -28.51 2.62 -10.55
CA LEU A 30 -27.57 2.54 -9.44
C LEU A 30 -27.25 3.97 -8.97
N THR A 31 -27.52 4.24 -7.70
CA THR A 31 -27.24 5.52 -7.07
C THR A 31 -26.07 5.36 -6.10
N GLU A 32 -25.08 6.24 -6.23
CA GLU A 32 -23.96 6.32 -5.32
C GLU A 32 -23.75 7.77 -4.87
N TRP A 33 -23.05 7.94 -3.75
CA TRP A 33 -22.66 9.25 -3.27
C TRP A 33 -21.67 9.87 -4.25
N ALA A 34 -22.05 10.97 -4.90
CA ALA A 34 -21.15 11.68 -5.79
C ALA A 34 -19.96 12.23 -4.99
N PRO A 35 -18.71 11.95 -5.39
CA PRO A 35 -17.54 12.53 -4.76
C PRO A 35 -17.43 14.03 -5.07
N GLU A 36 -16.53 14.74 -4.38
CA GLU A 36 -16.25 16.15 -4.67
C GLU A 36 -15.81 16.31 -6.13
N PRO A 37 -16.18 17.40 -6.85
CA PRO A 37 -15.83 17.56 -8.27
C PRO A 37 -14.34 17.42 -8.62
N ARG A 38 -13.45 17.66 -7.65
CA ARG A 38 -11.99 17.50 -7.79
C ARG A 38 -11.53 16.03 -7.69
N ASP A 39 -12.31 15.19 -7.00
CA ASP A 39 -12.04 13.76 -6.79
C ASP A 39 -12.69 12.86 -7.86
N VAL A 40 -13.45 13.45 -8.79
CA VAL A 40 -14.07 12.73 -9.90
C VAL A 40 -13.01 12.39 -10.95
N TYR A 41 -12.76 11.09 -11.15
CA TYR A 41 -11.96 10.59 -12.27
C TYR A 41 -12.80 10.54 -13.55
N TRP A 42 -12.82 11.67 -14.27
CA TRP A 42 -13.68 11.88 -15.44
C TRP A 42 -13.56 10.83 -16.55
N GLU A 43 -12.35 10.33 -16.78
CA GLU A 43 -12.09 9.32 -17.81
C GLU A 43 -12.82 7.99 -17.53
N ASN A 44 -13.07 7.66 -16.25
CA ASN A 44 -13.69 6.41 -15.84
C ASN A 44 -15.23 6.44 -15.84
N LEU A 45 -15.85 7.63 -15.87
CA LEU A 45 -17.31 7.78 -15.83
C LEU A 45 -18.03 7.21 -17.06
N SER A 46 -17.33 7.12 -18.19
CA SER A 46 -17.91 6.68 -19.47
C SER A 46 -18.05 5.16 -19.61
N ILE A 47 -17.52 4.38 -18.66
CA ILE A 47 -17.39 2.92 -18.79
C ILE A 47 -18.74 2.23 -18.54
N PRO A 48 -19.24 1.38 -19.46
CA PRO A 48 -20.48 0.66 -19.23
C PRO A 48 -20.36 -0.43 -18.15
N PHE A 49 -21.44 -0.67 -17.40
CA PHE A 49 -21.47 -1.57 -16.24
C PHE A 49 -20.93 -2.98 -16.51
N VAL A 50 -21.27 -3.59 -17.66
CA VAL A 50 -20.82 -4.95 -18.00
C VAL A 50 -19.29 -5.04 -18.14
N PHE A 51 -18.65 -3.99 -18.66
CA PHE A 51 -17.19 -3.95 -18.80
C PHE A 51 -16.48 -3.82 -17.45
N LEU A 52 -17.13 -3.30 -16.41
CA LEU A 52 -16.54 -3.22 -15.06
C LEU A 52 -16.23 -4.60 -14.50
N THR A 53 -17.14 -5.56 -14.69
CA THR A 53 -16.95 -6.95 -14.24
C THR A 53 -15.79 -7.63 -14.99
N ILE A 54 -15.72 -7.44 -16.31
CA ILE A 54 -14.64 -8.02 -17.13
C ILE A 54 -13.29 -7.42 -16.74
N ARG A 55 -13.20 -6.09 -16.58
CA ARG A 55 -11.97 -5.42 -16.15
C ARG A 55 -11.54 -5.89 -14.76
N ARG A 56 -12.48 -6.05 -13.82
CA ARG A 56 -12.19 -6.59 -12.48
C ARG A 56 -11.62 -8.00 -12.54
N LEU A 57 -12.16 -8.87 -13.41
CA LEU A 57 -11.63 -10.22 -13.61
C LEU A 57 -10.21 -10.20 -14.20
N ILE A 58 -9.98 -9.38 -15.23
CA ILE A 58 -8.64 -9.25 -15.85
C ILE A 58 -7.62 -8.77 -14.82
N VAL A 59 -7.95 -7.73 -14.04
CA VAL A 59 -7.06 -7.21 -12.98
C VAL A 59 -6.80 -8.26 -11.91
N ALA A 60 -7.81 -9.04 -11.50
CA ALA A 60 -7.64 -10.11 -10.52
C ALA A 60 -6.70 -11.21 -11.02
N VAL A 61 -6.84 -11.63 -12.28
CA VAL A 61 -5.95 -12.62 -12.91
C VAL A 61 -4.52 -12.07 -13.04
N ALA A 62 -4.36 -10.82 -13.48
CA ALA A 62 -3.05 -10.18 -13.55
C ALA A 62 -2.38 -10.05 -12.17
N PHE A 63 -3.15 -9.71 -11.14
CA PHE A 63 -2.68 -9.62 -9.76
C PHE A 63 -2.22 -10.98 -9.22
N PHE A 64 -2.93 -12.06 -9.56
CA PHE A 64 -2.49 -13.42 -9.22
C PHE A 64 -1.12 -13.76 -9.83
N PHE A 65 -0.90 -13.46 -11.11
CA PHE A 65 0.41 -13.71 -11.72
C PHE A 65 1.50 -12.82 -11.13
N LEU A 66 1.18 -11.56 -10.83
CA LEU A 66 2.11 -10.67 -10.15
C LEU A 66 2.58 -11.27 -8.82
N THR A 67 1.66 -11.72 -7.95
CA THR A 67 2.03 -12.32 -6.65
C THR A 67 2.77 -13.65 -6.82
N PHE A 68 2.37 -14.48 -7.78
CA PHE A 68 3.02 -15.76 -8.08
C PHE A 68 4.48 -15.57 -8.51
N PHE A 69 4.75 -14.69 -9.48
CA PHE A 69 6.11 -14.44 -9.95
C PHE A 69 6.95 -13.67 -8.94
N PHE A 70 6.33 -12.89 -8.04
CA PHE A 70 7.03 -12.17 -6.98
C PHE A 70 7.62 -13.08 -5.89
N VAL A 71 7.27 -14.38 -5.87
CA VAL A 71 7.94 -15.37 -5.01
C VAL A 71 9.42 -15.52 -5.35
N ILE A 72 9.79 -15.37 -6.63
CA ILE A 72 11.17 -15.53 -7.11
C ILE A 72 12.12 -14.50 -6.46
N PRO A 73 11.88 -13.17 -6.56
CA PRO A 73 12.74 -12.19 -5.91
C PRO A 73 12.73 -12.32 -4.38
N ILE A 74 11.61 -12.68 -3.77
CA ILE A 74 11.55 -12.95 -2.33
C ILE A 74 12.51 -14.09 -1.95
N ALA A 75 12.52 -15.18 -2.71
CA ALA A 75 13.41 -16.32 -2.46
C ALA A 75 14.89 -15.91 -2.56
N ILE A 76 15.25 -15.06 -3.52
CA ILE A 76 16.62 -14.54 -3.69
C ILE A 76 17.02 -13.70 -2.47
N VAL A 77 16.18 -12.74 -2.04
CA VAL A 77 16.48 -11.90 -0.86
C VAL A 77 16.63 -12.76 0.39
N GLN A 78 15.76 -13.76 0.56
CA GLN A 78 15.82 -14.68 1.70
C GLN A 78 17.06 -15.58 1.67
N SER A 79 17.53 -15.97 0.48
CA SER A 79 18.77 -16.73 0.33
C SER A 79 20.00 -15.89 0.71
N LEU A 80 20.05 -14.62 0.28
CA LEU A 80 21.14 -13.71 0.61
C LEU A 80 21.17 -13.36 2.10
N ALA A 81 20.01 -13.28 2.74
CA ALA A 81 19.89 -12.99 4.17
C ALA A 81 20.25 -14.18 5.08
N ASN A 82 20.37 -15.41 4.56
CA ASN A 82 20.53 -16.61 5.38
C ASN A 82 21.56 -17.60 4.81
N ILE A 83 22.77 -17.09 4.55
CA ILE A 83 23.88 -17.84 3.93
C ILE A 83 24.26 -19.09 4.74
N GLU A 84 24.25 -19.00 6.07
CA GLU A 84 24.54 -20.13 6.98
C GLU A 84 23.52 -21.29 6.86
N SER A 85 22.28 -21.00 6.46
CA SER A 85 21.25 -22.01 6.26
C SER A 85 21.37 -22.71 4.91
N ILE A 86 21.96 -22.07 3.90
CA ILE A 86 22.20 -22.66 2.56
C ILE A 86 23.36 -23.64 2.61
N GLU A 87 24.42 -23.30 3.34
CA GLU A 87 25.59 -24.17 3.54
C GLU A 87 25.23 -25.45 4.31
N LYS A 88 24.24 -25.38 5.21
CA LYS A 88 23.67 -26.55 5.90
C LYS A 88 22.59 -27.31 5.11
N ALA A 89 21.93 -26.67 4.13
CA ALA A 89 20.85 -27.29 3.37
C ALA A 89 21.33 -28.17 2.19
N LEU A 90 22.60 -28.02 1.76
CA LEU A 90 23.18 -28.79 0.66
C LEU A 90 24.49 -29.44 1.11
N PRO A 91 24.44 -30.73 1.49
CA PRO A 91 25.17 -31.65 0.62
C PRO A 91 24.45 -32.98 0.26
N PHE A 92 23.28 -33.35 0.82
CA PHE A 92 22.65 -34.67 0.53
C PHE A 92 21.17 -34.83 0.98
N LEU A 93 20.23 -34.01 0.47
CA LEU A 93 18.75 -34.06 0.70
C LEU A 93 18.03 -35.42 0.38
N LYS A 94 18.48 -36.58 0.89
CA LYS A 94 18.01 -37.90 0.45
C LYS A 94 16.98 -38.65 1.30
N PRO A 95 16.81 -38.51 2.63
CA PRO A 95 15.70 -39.30 3.24
C PRO A 95 14.98 -38.73 4.49
N ILE A 96 14.65 -37.44 4.59
CA ILE A 96 14.10 -36.86 5.85
C ILE A 96 12.84 -36.02 5.60
N ILE A 97 11.71 -36.69 5.33
CA ILE A 97 10.36 -36.09 5.27
C ILE A 97 9.61 -36.27 6.62
N GLU A 98 10.30 -36.68 7.70
CA GLU A 98 9.66 -36.90 9.03
C GLU A 98 9.81 -35.75 10.05
N VAL A 99 10.49 -34.64 9.72
CA VAL A 99 10.81 -33.55 10.69
C VAL A 99 9.99 -32.27 10.48
N ILE A 100 8.90 -32.32 9.72
CA ILE A 100 8.13 -31.14 9.27
C ILE A 100 7.64 -30.24 10.43
N PRO A 101 7.12 -30.77 11.57
CA PRO A 101 6.64 -29.90 12.66
C PRO A 101 7.78 -29.18 13.40
N LYS A 102 8.92 -29.85 13.60
CA LYS A 102 10.07 -29.29 14.35
C LYS A 102 10.83 -28.25 13.54
N THR A 103 10.97 -28.45 12.22
CA THR A 103 11.65 -27.48 11.35
C THR A 103 10.87 -26.18 11.23
N ILE A 104 9.53 -26.24 11.13
CA ILE A 104 8.70 -25.03 11.00
C ILE A 104 8.72 -24.24 12.31
N GLY A 105 8.57 -24.90 13.46
CA GLY A 105 8.58 -24.25 14.78
C GLY A 105 9.89 -23.52 15.10
N ALA A 106 11.04 -24.05 14.67
CA ALA A 106 12.34 -23.39 14.85
C ALA A 106 12.59 -22.27 13.82
N SER A 107 12.02 -22.37 12.62
CA SER A 107 12.24 -21.40 11.53
C SER A 107 11.54 -20.05 11.75
N ILE A 108 10.38 -20.01 12.41
CA ILE A 108 9.59 -18.78 12.58
C ILE A 108 10.34 -17.75 13.45
N PRO A 109 10.92 -18.11 14.62
CA PRO A 109 11.74 -17.18 15.39
C PRO A 109 13.01 -16.75 14.65
N MET A 110 13.64 -17.64 13.87
CA MET A 110 14.84 -17.28 13.07
C MET A 110 14.53 -16.19 12.04
N LYS A 111 13.31 -16.16 11.49
CA LYS A 111 12.88 -15.10 10.56
C LYS A 111 12.61 -13.76 11.25
N ALA A 112 12.44 -13.71 12.57
CA ALA A 112 12.23 -12.46 13.29
C ALA A 112 13.40 -11.48 13.11
N THR A 113 14.64 -11.98 13.07
CA THR A 113 15.84 -11.16 12.83
C THR A 113 15.77 -10.44 11.48
N PHE A 114 15.32 -11.13 10.43
CA PHE A 114 15.10 -10.51 9.12
C PHE A 114 14.08 -9.38 9.22
N PHE A 115 12.93 -9.60 9.88
CA PHE A 115 11.91 -8.57 10.03
C PHE A 115 12.35 -7.38 10.89
N ILE A 116 13.18 -7.60 11.91
CA ILE A 116 13.77 -6.50 12.69
C ILE A 116 14.65 -5.63 11.79
N THR A 117 15.53 -6.23 10.99
CA THR A 117 16.38 -5.48 10.05
C THR A 117 15.54 -4.76 8.99
N TYR A 118 14.46 -5.39 8.51
CA TYR A 118 13.54 -4.79 7.56
C TYR A 118 12.84 -3.55 8.15
N ILE A 119 12.32 -3.62 9.39
CA ILE A 119 11.70 -2.47 10.07
C ILE A 119 12.69 -1.32 10.26
N MET A 120 13.95 -1.61 10.59
CA MET A 120 14.97 -0.58 10.76
C MET A 120 15.32 0.11 9.44
N VAL A 121 15.45 -0.65 8.34
CA VAL A 121 15.84 -0.10 7.04
C VAL A 121 14.66 0.56 6.33
N ASP A 122 13.57 -0.17 6.12
CA ASP A 122 12.42 0.33 5.38
C ASP A 122 11.54 1.25 6.22
N GLY A 123 11.32 0.88 7.49
CA GLY A 123 10.47 1.64 8.39
C GLY A 123 11.16 2.91 8.90
N TRP A 124 12.20 2.77 9.71
CA TRP A 124 12.82 3.93 10.38
C TRP A 124 13.54 4.84 9.38
N ALA A 125 14.44 4.29 8.56
CA ALA A 125 15.17 5.11 7.60
C ALA A 125 14.25 5.66 6.49
N GLY A 126 13.24 4.89 6.06
CA GLY A 126 12.24 5.36 5.11
C GLY A 126 11.44 6.55 5.65
N VAL A 127 10.87 6.44 6.85
CA VAL A 127 10.14 7.55 7.50
C VAL A 127 11.03 8.77 7.74
N ALA A 128 12.29 8.56 8.15
CA ALA A 128 13.25 9.65 8.33
C ALA A 128 13.57 10.36 7.00
N ALA A 129 13.73 9.59 5.91
CA ALA A 129 13.97 10.14 4.57
C ALA A 129 12.74 10.85 4.00
N GLU A 130 11.53 10.44 4.38
CA GLU A 130 10.26 11.05 3.94
C GLU A 130 10.16 12.53 4.35
N ILE A 131 10.79 12.92 5.47
CA ILE A 131 10.87 14.34 5.90
C ILE A 131 11.55 15.20 4.82
N LEU A 132 12.58 14.67 4.17
CA LEU A 132 13.35 15.42 3.17
C LEU A 132 12.58 15.63 1.87
N ARG A 133 11.51 14.85 1.61
CA ARG A 133 10.72 14.87 0.37
C ARG A 133 11.60 14.98 -0.89
N LEU A 134 12.59 14.09 -0.99
CA LEU A 134 13.63 14.14 -2.03
C LEU A 134 13.05 14.19 -3.45
N LYS A 135 12.00 13.42 -3.74
CA LYS A 135 11.38 13.38 -5.07
C LYS A 135 10.76 14.74 -5.46
N PRO A 136 9.82 15.33 -4.69
CA PRO A 136 9.34 16.69 -4.94
C PRO A 136 10.47 17.73 -5.01
N LEU A 137 11.46 17.64 -4.12
CA LEU A 137 12.57 18.60 -4.06
C LEU A 137 13.41 18.60 -5.35
N ILE A 138 13.76 17.42 -5.86
CA ILE A 138 14.53 17.27 -7.11
C ILE A 138 13.70 17.76 -8.29
N ILE A 139 12.42 17.36 -8.37
CA ILE A 139 11.52 17.77 -9.46
C ILE A 139 11.34 19.29 -9.46
N TYR A 140 11.20 19.91 -8.28
CA TYR A 140 11.10 21.35 -8.14
C TYR A 140 12.33 22.06 -8.72
N HIS A 141 13.54 21.66 -8.33
CA HIS A 141 14.77 22.28 -8.86
C HIS A 141 14.91 22.08 -10.37
N LEU A 142 14.54 20.91 -10.88
CA LEU A 142 14.56 20.63 -12.32
C LEU A 142 13.57 21.51 -13.09
N LYS A 143 12.31 21.59 -12.63
CA LYS A 143 11.28 22.45 -13.22
C LYS A 143 11.67 23.92 -13.15
N ASN A 144 12.18 24.37 -12.00
CA ASN A 144 12.58 25.75 -11.79
C ASN A 144 13.74 26.17 -12.69
N PHE A 145 14.66 25.26 -13.00
CA PHE A 145 15.77 25.56 -13.90
C PHE A 145 15.37 25.57 -15.38
N PHE A 146 14.48 24.67 -15.82
CA PHE A 146 14.18 24.47 -17.25
C PHE A 146 12.85 25.04 -17.74
N LEU A 147 11.82 25.11 -16.89
CA LEU A 147 10.42 25.29 -17.33
C LEU A 147 9.75 26.53 -16.75
N VAL A 148 10.13 26.97 -15.55
CA VAL A 148 9.47 28.11 -14.86
C VAL A 148 9.82 29.43 -15.56
N LYS A 149 8.79 30.14 -16.03
CA LYS A 149 8.91 31.48 -16.62
C LYS A 149 8.04 32.52 -15.92
N THR A 150 6.94 32.08 -15.31
CA THR A 150 5.96 32.93 -14.62
C THR A 150 5.80 32.54 -13.15
N GLU A 151 5.19 33.40 -12.34
CA GLU A 151 4.91 33.09 -10.94
C GLU A 151 3.94 31.91 -10.79
N LYS A 152 2.99 31.74 -11.71
CA LYS A 152 2.07 30.60 -11.73
C LYS A 152 2.79 29.27 -11.95
N ASP A 153 3.76 29.25 -12.87
CA ASP A 153 4.57 28.03 -13.11
C ASP A 153 5.37 27.64 -11.85
N ARG A 154 5.75 28.64 -11.05
CA ARG A 154 6.43 28.42 -9.77
C ARG A 154 5.49 27.84 -8.73
N GLU A 155 4.26 28.34 -8.61
CA GLU A 155 3.24 27.78 -7.73
C GLU A 155 2.93 26.31 -8.07
N GLU A 156 2.78 26.00 -9.36
CA GLU A 156 2.56 24.62 -9.83
C GLU A 156 3.78 23.71 -9.58
N ALA A 157 5.00 24.25 -9.63
CA ALA A 157 6.21 23.50 -9.30
C ALA A 157 6.35 23.24 -7.79
N MET A 158 5.74 24.08 -6.94
CA MET A 158 5.81 23.98 -5.48
C MET A 158 4.77 23.02 -4.89
N ASP A 159 3.88 22.43 -5.70
CA ASP A 159 2.91 21.45 -5.22
C ASP A 159 3.60 20.16 -4.71
N PRO A 160 3.53 19.84 -3.41
CA PRO A 160 4.14 18.65 -2.85
C PRO A 160 3.33 17.36 -3.10
N GLY A 161 2.10 17.47 -3.62
CA GLY A 161 1.18 16.36 -3.78
C GLY A 161 0.45 15.94 -2.50
N THR A 162 -0.27 14.83 -2.58
CA THR A 162 -1.07 14.28 -1.47
C THR A 162 -0.26 13.33 -0.59
N ILE A 163 -0.81 13.02 0.58
CA ILE A 163 -0.28 11.97 1.46
C ILE A 163 -0.36 10.63 0.72
N GLY A 164 0.73 9.87 0.71
CA GLY A 164 0.84 8.58 0.02
C GLY A 164 0.03 7.46 0.69
N PHE A 165 -1.30 7.56 0.72
CA PHE A 165 -2.18 6.54 1.30
C PHE A 165 -2.01 5.18 0.62
N ASN A 166 -1.77 5.18 -0.69
CA ASN A 166 -1.53 3.97 -1.48
C ASN A 166 -0.25 3.20 -1.10
N THR A 167 0.76 3.85 -0.53
CA THR A 167 2.03 3.23 -0.12
C THR A 167 2.15 3.09 1.39
N GLY A 168 1.79 4.13 2.14
CA GLY A 168 1.95 4.19 3.59
C GLY A 168 0.95 3.32 4.35
N GLU A 169 -0.32 3.28 3.93
CA GLU A 169 -1.35 2.51 4.64
C GLU A 169 -1.06 0.99 4.63
N PRO A 170 -0.74 0.35 3.48
CA PRO A 170 -0.37 -1.07 3.48
C PRO A 170 0.88 -1.37 4.31
N GLN A 171 1.85 -0.45 4.34
CA GLN A 171 3.09 -0.60 5.12
C GLN A 171 2.81 -0.57 6.62
N ILE A 172 1.97 0.35 7.09
CA ILE A 172 1.53 0.42 8.48
C ILE A 172 0.80 -0.87 8.88
N GLN A 173 -0.11 -1.36 8.04
CA GLN A 173 -0.83 -2.62 8.28
C GLN A 173 0.11 -3.82 8.34
N LEU A 174 1.17 -3.86 7.52
CA LEU A 174 2.19 -4.90 7.57
C LEU A 174 2.93 -4.92 8.91
N TYR A 175 3.37 -3.76 9.41
CA TYR A 175 4.08 -3.71 10.70
C TYR A 175 3.15 -3.99 11.89
N PHE A 176 1.88 -3.62 11.79
CA PHE A 176 0.87 -4.00 12.78
C PHE A 176 0.67 -5.52 12.81
N LEU A 177 0.56 -6.17 11.64
CA LEU A 177 0.49 -7.62 11.52
C LEU A 177 1.73 -8.30 12.11
N LEU A 178 2.93 -7.84 11.76
CA LEU A 178 4.19 -8.38 12.30
C LEU A 178 4.23 -8.23 13.83
N GLY A 179 3.83 -7.08 14.35
CA GLY A 179 3.74 -6.83 15.80
C GLY A 179 2.82 -7.83 16.49
N LEU A 180 1.61 -8.05 15.98
CA LEU A 180 0.64 -8.99 16.57
C LEU A 180 1.11 -10.44 16.49
N VAL A 181 1.65 -10.87 15.34
CA VAL A 181 2.13 -12.25 15.14
C VAL A 181 3.34 -12.55 16.02
N TYR A 182 4.30 -11.62 16.09
CA TYR A 182 5.55 -11.83 16.83
C TYR A 182 5.47 -11.40 18.31
N ALA A 183 4.39 -10.78 18.77
CA ALA A 183 4.22 -10.41 20.18
C ALA A 183 4.37 -11.60 21.13
N ILE A 184 3.84 -12.76 20.74
CA ILE A 184 3.90 -14.00 21.53
C ILE A 184 5.16 -14.81 21.21
N VAL A 185 5.57 -14.82 19.94
CA VAL A 185 6.66 -15.70 19.45
C VAL A 185 8.05 -15.12 19.74
N THR A 186 8.25 -13.81 19.54
CA THR A 186 9.56 -13.16 19.68
C THR A 186 9.37 -11.71 20.13
N PRO A 187 9.13 -11.48 21.44
CA PRO A 187 8.76 -10.15 21.98
C PRO A 187 9.80 -9.05 21.73
N ILE A 188 11.05 -9.42 21.45
CA ILE A 188 12.14 -8.48 21.15
C ILE A 188 11.89 -7.64 19.89
N LEU A 189 10.98 -8.06 19.00
CA LEU A 189 10.57 -7.29 17.82
C LEU A 189 9.68 -6.08 18.19
N LEU A 190 8.94 -6.14 19.31
CA LEU A 190 7.95 -5.13 19.68
C LEU A 190 8.53 -3.72 19.90
N PRO A 191 9.66 -3.54 20.62
CA PRO A 191 10.26 -2.21 20.77
C PRO A 191 10.56 -1.55 19.42
N PHE A 192 10.97 -2.33 18.41
CA PHE A 192 11.29 -1.79 17.08
C PHE A 192 10.05 -1.25 16.35
N VAL A 193 8.94 -1.98 16.46
CA VAL A 193 7.64 -1.57 15.90
C VAL A 193 7.10 -0.34 16.62
N ILE A 194 7.23 -0.27 17.95
CA ILE A 194 6.78 0.89 18.74
C ILE A 194 7.57 2.15 18.34
N VAL A 195 8.89 2.05 18.22
CA VAL A 195 9.72 3.18 17.78
C VAL A 195 9.35 3.62 16.36
N PHE A 196 9.07 2.68 15.46
CA PHE A 196 8.56 3.01 14.13
C PHE A 196 7.28 3.84 14.21
N PHE A 197 6.28 3.39 14.97
CA PHE A 197 5.00 4.12 15.09
C PHE A 197 5.17 5.50 15.74
N ALA A 198 6.05 5.62 16.74
CA ALA A 198 6.35 6.90 17.36
C ALA A 198 6.98 7.89 16.35
N LEU A 199 7.96 7.44 15.57
CA LEU A 199 8.60 8.25 14.53
C LEU A 199 7.61 8.61 13.42
N ALA A 200 6.88 7.63 12.89
CA ALA A 200 5.88 7.83 11.85
C ALA A 200 4.81 8.85 12.29
N TYR A 201 4.33 8.74 13.54
CA TYR A 201 3.37 9.70 14.08
C TYR A 201 3.92 11.13 14.08
N VAL A 202 5.15 11.34 14.56
CA VAL A 202 5.76 12.68 14.60
C VAL A 202 5.95 13.23 13.19
N VAL A 203 6.46 12.43 12.26
CA VAL A 203 6.74 12.84 10.87
C VAL A 203 5.46 13.17 10.11
N PHE A 204 4.49 12.24 10.07
CA PHE A 204 3.26 12.47 9.33
C PHE A 204 2.43 13.57 9.97
N ARG A 205 2.44 13.72 11.29
CA ARG A 205 1.79 14.87 11.95
C ARG A 205 2.44 16.21 11.58
N HIS A 206 3.75 16.24 11.40
CA HIS A 206 4.45 17.44 10.94
C HIS A 206 4.11 17.75 9.47
N GLN A 207 3.99 16.74 8.62
CA GLN A 207 3.69 16.91 7.19
C GLN A 207 2.24 17.29 6.87
N VAL A 208 1.30 16.94 7.74
CA VAL A 208 -0.13 17.26 7.60
C VAL A 208 -0.45 18.68 8.05
N ARG A 209 0.37 19.24 8.96
CA ARG A 209 0.22 20.61 9.46
C ARG A 209 0.83 21.63 8.50
#